data_AF-A0A9J7X4M3-F1
#
_entry.id   AF-A0A9J7X4M3-F1
#
_cell.length_a   1.000
_cell.length_b   1.000
_cell.length_c   1.000
_cell.angle_alpha   90.00
_cell.angle_beta   90.00
_cell.angle_gamma   90.00
#
_symmetry.space_group_name_H-M   'P 1'
#
loop_
_entity.id
_entity.type
_entity.pdbx_description
1 polymer ?
#
loop_
_entity_poly.entity_id
_entity_poly.type
_entity_poly.pdbx_seq_one_letter_code
_entity_poly.pdbx_strand_id
1 'polypeptide(L)'
;MGSEAFTHGRHYWEVEVKGKTAWRVGVARADIPRGEMDSSSTLNGLWTLSLRNGSITACTHPKPTKVLSYTLPIRIGIFLDCDKEEVSFYNAVTMSPLFSFYIGTVLVPLYPFYNPCDTDEGKNYAPLSIFHPSL
;
A
#
# COMPACT_ATOMS: atom_id res chain seq x y z
N MET A 1 1.50 -11.16 3.18
CA MET A 1 1.49 -10.23 4.34
C MET A 1 2.90 -10.18 4.89
N GLY A 2 3.32 -9.04 5.45
CA GLY A 2 4.56 -8.95 6.22
C GLY A 2 4.53 -9.84 7.46
N SER A 3 5.70 -10.15 8.03
CA SER A 3 5.83 -11.03 9.20
C SER A 3 5.57 -10.33 10.53
N GLU A 4 5.67 -9.00 10.58
CA GLU A 4 5.48 -8.19 11.78
C GLU A 4 4.06 -7.62 11.84
N ALA A 5 3.46 -7.72 13.02
CA ALA A 5 2.13 -7.22 13.32
C ALA A 5 2.25 -5.90 14.11
N PHE A 6 1.49 -4.88 13.71
CA PHE A 6 1.49 -3.57 14.33
C PHE A 6 0.22 -3.38 15.15
N THR A 7 0.38 -3.08 16.44
CA THR A 7 -0.74 -2.83 17.37
C THR A 7 -0.71 -1.43 17.98
N HIS A 8 0.43 -0.73 17.94
CA HIS A 8 0.62 0.59 18.55
C HIS A 8 1.84 1.30 17.95
N GLY A 9 1.93 2.62 18.16
CA GLY A 9 3.08 3.42 17.75
C GLY A 9 3.11 3.75 16.25
N ARG A 10 4.30 4.10 15.75
CA ARG A 10 4.52 4.60 14.40
C ARG A 10 5.51 3.70 13.66
N HIS A 11 5.13 3.29 12.45
CA HIS A 11 5.86 2.32 11.64
C HIS A 11 6.07 2.89 10.24
N TYR A 12 7.25 2.66 9.68
CA TYR A 12 7.59 3.10 8.33
C TYR A 12 8.34 2.02 7.59
N TRP A 13 7.97 1.78 6.35
CA TRP A 13 8.74 0.95 5.42
C TRP A 13 8.59 1.45 4.00
N GLU A 14 9.55 1.08 3.17
CA GLU A 14 9.59 1.43 1.77
C GLU A 14 9.50 0.18 0.89
N VAL A 15 8.71 0.28 -0.18
CA VAL A 15 8.56 -0.79 -1.17
C VAL A 15 9.06 -0.30 -2.51
N GLU A 16 10.07 -0.97 -3.06
CA GLU A 16 10.54 -0.75 -4.42
C GLU A 16 9.51 -1.33 -5.40
N VAL A 17 9.02 -0.47 -6.30
CA VAL A 17 8.01 -0.80 -7.32
C VAL A 17 8.50 -0.55 -8.75
N LYS A 18 9.80 -0.25 -8.89
CA LYS A 18 10.46 0.08 -10.14
C LYS A 18 10.26 -1.03 -11.18
N GLY A 19 9.88 -0.67 -12.40
CA GLY A 19 9.75 -1.60 -13.51
C GLY A 19 8.49 -2.47 -13.48
N LYS A 20 7.55 -2.20 -12.57
CA LYS A 20 6.24 -2.86 -12.53
C LYS A 20 5.16 -2.04 -13.23
N THR A 21 4.26 -2.70 -13.94
CA THR A 21 3.09 -2.09 -14.59
C THR A 21 1.82 -2.21 -13.75
N ALA A 22 1.79 -3.15 -12.79
CA ALA A 22 0.71 -3.33 -11.84
C ALA A 22 1.24 -3.75 -10.46
N TRP A 23 0.65 -3.22 -9.40
CA TRP A 23 0.93 -3.61 -8.02
C TRP A 23 -0.14 -3.06 -7.07
N ARG A 24 -0.18 -3.60 -5.86
CA ARG A 24 -0.97 -3.07 -4.75
C ARG A 24 -0.21 -3.22 -3.44
N VAL A 25 -0.06 -2.12 -2.71
CA VAL A 25 0.71 -2.06 -1.45
C VAL A 25 -0.03 -1.22 -0.40
N GLY A 26 0.18 -1.53 0.87
CA GLY A 26 -0.42 -0.76 1.96
C GLY A 26 -0.50 -1.56 3.26
N VAL A 27 -1.62 -1.44 3.95
CA VAL A 27 -1.87 -2.07 5.26
C VAL A 27 -3.16 -2.88 5.24
N ALA A 28 -3.16 -3.97 5.98
CA ALA A 28 -4.30 -4.87 6.11
C ALA A 28 -4.56 -5.24 7.57
N ARG A 29 -5.82 -5.43 7.95
CA ARG A 29 -6.17 -6.02 9.25
C ARG A 29 -5.80 -7.52 9.31
N ALA A 30 -5.56 -8.02 10.51
CA ALA A 30 -5.28 -9.44 10.76
C ALA A 30 -6.45 -10.38 10.38
N ASP A 31 -7.67 -9.88 10.54
CA ASP A 31 -8.93 -10.62 10.49
C ASP A 31 -9.61 -10.59 9.12
N ILE A 32 -8.95 -10.04 8.09
CA ILE A 32 -9.52 -10.02 6.74
C ILE A 32 -9.70 -11.45 6.22
N PRO A 33 -10.84 -11.76 5.58
CA PRO A 33 -11.04 -13.06 4.95
C PRO A 33 -9.93 -13.35 3.92
N ARG A 34 -9.27 -14.50 4.06
CA ARG A 34 -8.27 -14.98 3.09
C ARG A 34 -9.03 -15.68 1.95
N GLY A 35 -9.61 -14.89 1.04
CA GLY A 35 -10.42 -15.36 -0.09
C GLY A 35 -10.41 -14.36 -1.26
N GLU A 36 -11.39 -14.45 -2.17
CA GLU A 36 -11.57 -13.47 -3.26
C GLU A 36 -11.80 -12.07 -2.68
N MET A 37 -10.71 -11.32 -2.53
CA MET A 37 -10.75 -9.94 -2.12
C MET A 37 -11.40 -9.12 -3.22
N ASP A 38 -12.66 -8.76 -2.97
CA ASP A 38 -13.40 -7.86 -3.81
C ASP A 38 -12.62 -6.55 -4.04
N SER A 39 -12.85 -5.92 -5.19
CA SER A 39 -12.10 -4.73 -5.62
C SER A 39 -12.25 -3.51 -4.68
N SER A 40 -13.17 -3.55 -3.72
CA SER A 40 -13.39 -2.53 -2.69
C SER A 40 -12.59 -2.84 -1.41
N SER A 41 -11.65 -1.95 -1.05
CA SER A 41 -10.62 -2.30 -0.05
C SER A 41 -10.91 -1.83 1.36
N THR A 42 -11.37 -0.60 1.54
CA THR A 42 -11.40 0.00 2.88
C THR A 42 -12.46 -0.63 3.80
N LEU A 43 -13.62 -1.02 3.26
CA LEU A 43 -14.65 -1.75 4.03
C LEU A 43 -14.16 -3.12 4.51
N ASN A 44 -13.23 -3.72 3.78
CA ASN A 44 -12.72 -5.06 4.05
C ASN A 44 -11.42 -5.03 4.88
N GLY A 45 -11.08 -3.89 5.49
CA GLY A 45 -9.89 -3.78 6.32
C GLY A 45 -8.58 -3.66 5.54
N LEU A 46 -8.63 -3.17 4.30
CA LEU A 46 -7.46 -2.88 3.47
C LEU A 46 -7.36 -1.39 3.17
N TRP A 47 -6.20 -0.81 3.46
CA TRP A 47 -5.86 0.57 3.10
C TRP A 47 -4.64 0.54 2.21
N THR A 48 -4.87 0.64 0.90
CA THR A 48 -3.84 0.37 -0.11
C THR A 48 -3.86 1.38 -1.24
N LEU A 49 -2.67 1.64 -1.80
CA LEU A 49 -2.53 2.17 -3.15
C LEU A 49 -2.35 1.03 -4.14
N SER A 50 -2.84 1.25 -5.37
CA SER A 50 -2.60 0.36 -6.50
C SER A 50 -2.16 1.12 -7.74
N LEU A 51 -1.25 0.53 -8.51
CA LEU A 51 -0.97 0.91 -9.88
C LEU A 51 -1.67 -0.06 -10.82
N ARG A 52 -2.40 0.46 -11.81
CA ARG A 52 -2.89 -0.31 -12.96
C ARG A 52 -3.04 0.62 -14.16
N ASN A 53 -2.69 0.15 -15.35
CA ASN A 53 -2.79 0.91 -16.60
C ASN A 53 -2.13 2.31 -16.50
N GLY A 54 -0.99 2.41 -15.82
CA GLY A 54 -0.24 3.66 -15.65
C GLY A 54 -0.87 4.68 -14.68
N SER A 55 -1.98 4.36 -14.01
CA SER A 55 -2.61 5.25 -13.03
C SER A 55 -2.50 4.68 -11.62
N ILE A 56 -2.13 5.54 -10.66
CA ILE A 56 -2.19 5.20 -9.25
C ILE A 56 -3.57 5.56 -8.70
N THR A 57 -4.15 4.66 -7.93
CA THR A 57 -5.41 4.87 -7.23
C THR A 57 -5.27 4.48 -5.77
N ALA A 58 -5.89 5.26 -4.90
CA ALA A 58 -6.20 4.86 -3.54
C ALA A 58 -7.47 4.02 -3.58
N CYS A 59 -7.44 2.82 -3.00
CA CYS A 59 -8.55 1.86 -3.09
C CYS A 59 -9.72 2.19 -2.13
N THR A 60 -10.13 3.47 -2.08
CA THR A 60 -11.25 3.97 -1.28
C THR A 60 -12.60 3.36 -1.68
N HIS A 61 -13.52 3.30 -0.73
CA HIS A 61 -14.93 2.95 -0.95
C HIS A 61 -15.80 4.23 -0.95
N PRO A 62 -16.86 4.34 -1.77
CA PRO A 62 -17.42 3.35 -2.70
C PRO A 62 -16.69 3.21 -4.04
N LYS A 63 -15.81 4.15 -4.37
CA LYS A 63 -15.05 4.14 -5.62
C LYS A 63 -13.60 4.54 -5.36
N PRO A 64 -12.62 3.90 -6.01
CA PRO A 64 -11.22 4.28 -5.89
C PRO A 64 -10.99 5.75 -6.24
N THR A 65 -10.16 6.42 -5.45
CA THR A 65 -9.75 7.80 -5.67
C THR A 65 -8.48 7.83 -6.51
N LYS A 66 -8.47 8.61 -7.61
CA LYS A 66 -7.26 8.81 -8.40
C LYS A 66 -6.22 9.58 -7.58
N VAL A 67 -5.00 9.05 -7.51
CA VAL A 67 -3.87 9.72 -6.85
C VAL A 67 -3.12 10.53 -7.91
N LEU A 68 -2.98 11.83 -7.66
CA LEU A 68 -2.18 12.69 -8.51
C LEU A 68 -0.71 12.55 -8.12
N SER A 69 0.13 12.25 -9.10
CA SER A 69 1.57 12.24 -8.95
C SER A 69 2.20 12.83 -10.20
N TYR A 70 3.19 13.73 -10.01
CA TYR A 70 3.89 14.37 -11.11
C TYR A 70 4.70 13.37 -11.95
N THR A 71 5.23 12.34 -11.30
CA THR A 71 5.98 11.25 -11.91
C THR A 71 5.55 9.93 -11.28
N LEU A 72 5.62 8.83 -12.04
CA LEU A 72 5.36 7.52 -11.45
C LEU A 72 6.45 7.19 -10.42
N PRO A 73 6.10 7.01 -9.14
CA PRO A 73 7.06 6.65 -8.11
C PRO A 73 7.67 5.29 -8.42
N ILE A 74 8.99 5.19 -8.28
CA ILE A 74 9.72 3.92 -8.34
C ILE A 74 9.81 3.25 -6.96
N ARG A 75 9.44 3.99 -5.90
CA ARG A 75 9.41 3.53 -4.52
C ARG A 75 8.28 4.20 -3.76
N ILE A 76 7.52 3.41 -3.02
CA ILE A 76 6.41 3.86 -2.18
C ILE A 76 6.85 3.79 -0.72
N GLY A 77 6.81 4.92 -0.02
CA GLY A 77 6.93 4.98 1.43
C GLY A 77 5.55 4.81 2.05
N ILE A 78 5.45 3.94 3.06
CA ILE A 78 4.21 3.67 3.80
C ILE A 78 4.47 3.99 5.26
N PHE A 79 3.73 4.97 5.78
CA PHE A 79 3.79 5.41 7.16
C PHE A 79 2.48 5.08 7.86
N LEU A 80 2.54 4.19 8.85
CA LEU A 80 1.40 3.84 9.70
C LEU A 80 1.58 4.53 11.05
N ASP A 81 0.60 5.36 11.43
CA ASP A 81 0.51 6.00 12.73
C ASP A 81 -0.72 5.42 13.45
N CYS A 82 -0.47 4.41 14.32
CA CYS A 82 -1.55 3.75 15.06
C CYS A 82 -2.19 4.70 16.07
N ASP A 83 -1.44 5.66 16.60
CA ASP A 83 -1.92 6.60 17.62
C ASP A 83 -2.85 7.65 16.99
N LYS A 84 -2.63 7.98 15.71
CA LYS A 84 -3.51 8.85 14.91
C LYS A 84 -4.53 8.11 14.07
N GLU A 85 -4.54 6.78 14.12
CA GLU A 85 -5.41 5.95 13.29
C GLU A 85 -5.31 6.36 11.81
N GLU A 86 -4.09 6.51 11.30
CA GLU A 86 -3.83 6.94 9.93
C GLU A 86 -2.78 6.06 9.25
N VAL A 87 -2.96 5.82 7.95
CA VAL A 87 -1.87 5.38 7.07
C VAL A 87 -1.68 6.36 5.93
N SER A 88 -0.43 6.81 5.77
CA SER A 88 -0.01 7.81 4.81
C SER A 88 1.01 7.23 3.82
N PHE A 89 0.90 7.63 2.56
CA PHE A 89 1.68 7.13 1.43
C PHE A 89 2.48 8.26 0.78
N TYR A 90 3.71 7.96 0.39
CA TYR A 90 4.65 8.92 -0.18
C TYR A 90 5.37 8.33 -1.39
N ASN A 91 5.77 9.19 -2.32
CA ASN A 91 6.88 8.87 -3.21
C ASN A 91 8.15 8.97 -2.36
N ALA A 92 8.75 7.84 -2.03
CA ALA A 92 9.87 7.79 -1.09
C ALA A 92 11.15 8.47 -1.63
N VAL A 93 11.28 8.58 -2.96
CA VAL A 93 12.45 9.22 -3.59
C VAL A 93 12.35 10.73 -3.52
N THR A 94 11.18 11.30 -3.82
CA THR A 94 10.97 12.75 -3.82
C THR A 94 10.44 13.26 -2.48
N MET A 95 10.15 12.37 -1.54
CA MET A 95 9.48 12.63 -0.26
C MET A 95 8.13 13.36 -0.41
N SER A 96 7.49 13.29 -1.58
CA SER A 96 6.23 13.98 -1.82
C SER A 96 5.05 13.12 -1.34
N PRO A 97 4.05 13.70 -0.65
CA PRO A 97 2.85 12.97 -0.25
C PRO A 97 2.05 12.50 -1.46
N LEU A 98 1.44 11.34 -1.35
CA LEU A 98 0.57 10.75 -2.38
C LEU A 98 -0.87 10.68 -1.90
N PHE A 99 -1.11 10.07 -0.74
CA PHE A 99 -2.46 9.87 -0.21
C PHE A 99 -2.42 9.47 1.27
N SER A 100 -3.47 9.79 2.02
CA SER A 100 -3.65 9.37 3.41
C SER A 100 -5.04 8.78 3.61
N PHE A 101 -5.12 7.68 4.35
CA PHE A 101 -6.37 7.09 4.80
C PHE A 101 -6.50 7.27 6.31
N TYR A 102 -7.68 7.72 6.74
CA TYR A 102 -8.12 7.46 8.10
C TYR A 102 -8.54 5.98 8.21
N ILE A 103 -7.93 5.24 9.15
CA ILE A 103 -8.20 3.81 9.36
C ILE A 103 -9.29 3.57 10.40
N GLY A 104 -9.59 4.58 11.23
CA GLY A 104 -10.46 4.44 12.38
C GLY A 104 -9.85 3.58 13.48
N THR A 105 -10.54 3.46 14.61
CA THR A 105 -10.07 2.60 15.70
C THR A 105 -10.03 1.14 15.27
N VAL A 106 -8.83 0.58 15.18
CA VAL A 106 -8.60 -0.83 14.85
C VAL A 106 -8.15 -1.58 16.11
N LEU A 107 -8.98 -2.53 16.57
CA LEU A 107 -8.71 -3.35 17.75
C LEU A 107 -7.99 -4.67 17.45
N VAL A 108 -7.56 -4.85 16.21
CA VAL A 108 -6.84 -6.04 15.74
C VAL A 108 -5.48 -5.62 15.17
N PRO A 109 -4.48 -6.51 15.16
CA PRO A 109 -3.19 -6.18 14.58
C PRO A 109 -3.30 -5.81 13.10
N LEU A 110 -2.47 -4.86 12.69
CA LEU A 110 -2.30 -4.45 11.30
C LEU A 110 -1.04 -5.09 10.74
N TYR A 111 -1.06 -5.45 9.45
CA TYR A 111 0.06 -6.06 8.75
C TYR A 111 0.38 -5.28 7.49
N PRO A 112 1.66 -5.22 7.09
CA PRO A 112 2.01 -4.80 5.75
C PRO A 112 1.34 -5.69 4.70
N PHE A 113 0.75 -5.05 3.70
CA PHE A 113 0.11 -5.67 2.57
C PHE A 113 0.94 -5.46 1.30
N TYR A 114 1.17 -6.56 0.58
CA TYR A 114 1.89 -6.58 -0.68
C TYR A 114 1.19 -7.53 -1.64
N ASN A 115 0.89 -7.05 -2.84
CA ASN A 115 0.42 -7.86 -3.95
C ASN A 115 1.11 -7.39 -5.24
N PRO A 116 1.97 -8.22 -5.85
CA PRO A 116 2.71 -7.86 -7.07
C PRO A 116 1.83 -7.82 -8.33
N CYS A 117 0.54 -8.19 -8.23
CA CYS A 117 -0.38 -8.44 -9.33
C CYS A 117 0.10 -9.58 -10.26
N ASP A 118 -0.70 -9.87 -11.29
CA ASP A 118 -0.32 -10.84 -12.33
C ASP A 118 0.87 -10.33 -13.18
N THR A 119 1.38 -11.19 -14.06
CA THR A 119 2.57 -10.89 -14.87
C THR A 119 2.29 -9.97 -16.05
N ASP A 120 1.03 -9.60 -16.33
CA ASP A 120 0.63 -8.69 -17.42
C ASP A 120 1.29 -9.03 -18.76
N GLU A 121 1.06 -10.26 -19.26
CA GLU A 121 1.70 -10.77 -20.49
C GLU A 121 3.24 -10.67 -20.49
N GLY A 122 3.83 -10.67 -19.30
CA GLY A 122 5.26 -10.56 -19.08
C GLY A 122 5.80 -9.14 -18.92
N LYS A 123 4.94 -8.12 -18.88
CA LYS A 123 5.33 -6.72 -18.65
C LYS A 123 5.54 -6.40 -17.16
N ASN A 124 5.10 -7.28 -16.25
CA ASN A 124 5.10 -7.04 -14.80
C ASN A 124 5.95 -8.04 -13.98
N TYR A 125 6.97 -8.67 -14.58
CA TYR A 125 7.82 -9.67 -13.91
C TYR A 125 8.69 -9.12 -12.77
N ALA A 126 8.96 -7.81 -12.74
CA ALA A 126 9.77 -7.23 -11.68
C ALA A 126 9.13 -7.49 -10.30
N PRO A 127 9.93 -7.86 -9.28
CA PRO A 127 9.41 -8.15 -7.95
C PRO A 127 8.98 -6.87 -7.23
N LEU A 128 8.10 -7.04 -6.23
CA LEU A 128 8.04 -6.07 -5.13
C LEU A 128 9.13 -6.45 -4.13
N SER A 129 9.97 -5.50 -3.75
CA SER A 129 11.00 -5.71 -2.72
C SER A 129 10.92 -4.64 -1.64
N ILE A 130 11.23 -5.03 -0.41
CA ILE A 130 11.39 -4.08 0.69
C ILE A 130 12.72 -3.37 0.51
N PHE A 131 12.70 -2.04 0.54
CA PHE A 131 13.93 -1.26 0.48
C PHE A 131 14.56 -1.20 1.88
N HIS A 132 15.82 -1.59 1.95
CA HIS A 132 16.66 -1.46 3.13
C HIS A 132 17.76 -0.46 2.81
N PRO A 133 17.78 0.73 3.44
CA PRO A 133 18.87 1.66 3.23
C PRO A 133 20.19 1.01 3.67
N SER A 134 21.17 1.00 2.77
CA SER A 134 22.54 0.68 3.13
C SER A 134 23.09 1.82 3.99
N LEU A 135 23.49 1.49 5.23
CA LEU A 135 24.21 2.39 6.14
C LEU A 135 25.59 2.76 5.58
#